data_AF-A0A256AE00-F1
#
_entry.id   AF-A0A256AE00-F1
#
_cell.length_a   1.000
_cell.length_b   1.000
_cell.length_c   1.000
_cell.angle_alpha   90.00
_cell.angle_beta   90.00
_cell.angle_gamma   90.00
#
_symmetry.space_group_name_H-M   'P 1'
#
loop_
_entity.id
_entity.type
_entity.pdbx_description
1 polymer ?
#
loop_
_entity_poly.entity_id
_entity_poly.type
_entity_poly.pdbx_seq_one_letter_code
_entity_poly.pdbx_strand_id
1 'polypeptide(L)'
;MNAEKRFSFFYSQIVEGENDMIGHITYSLYKTSKIKFIEKFKEGNEGRIPTEKELETFYISAENHISSYRIQAEQLLSDFISRTVDAELEDMEKQMLINQQDTLREIINPLIPPPPKGPWAGFGMAVIVKGAQTVVVAIILFFIIFFASVQENGFWPAVKKLFPEHEKNHTVPTNSLAK
;
A
#
# COMPACT_ATOMS: atom_id res chain seq x y z
N MET A 1 32.74 44.67 29.18
CA MET A 1 31.89 44.51 27.99
C MET A 1 30.60 43.86 28.44
N ASN A 2 29.43 44.49 28.24
CA ASN A 2 28.15 43.99 28.78
C ASN A 2 27.76 42.66 28.11
N ALA A 3 27.27 41.70 28.90
CA ALA A 3 26.94 40.33 28.44
C ALA A 3 26.00 40.31 27.22
N GLU A 4 25.04 41.23 27.15
CA GLU A 4 24.12 41.40 26.01
C GLU A 4 24.84 41.61 24.66
N LYS A 5 25.93 42.39 24.64
CA LYS A 5 26.69 42.62 23.40
C LYS A 5 27.38 41.35 22.90
N ARG A 6 27.83 40.48 23.81
CA ARG A 6 28.46 39.19 23.45
C ARG A 6 27.43 38.18 22.92
N PHE A 7 26.22 38.16 23.47
CA PHE A 7 25.14 37.31 22.98
C PHE A 7 24.70 37.66 21.55
N SER A 8 24.55 38.96 21.27
CA SER A 8 24.19 39.44 19.94
C SER A 8 25.29 39.11 18.90
N PHE A 9 26.56 39.19 19.30
CA PHE A 9 27.69 38.92 18.42
C PHE A 9 27.78 37.46 17.98
N PHE A 10 27.64 36.51 18.90
CA PHE A 10 27.67 35.08 18.55
C PHE A 10 26.49 34.65 17.68
N TYR A 11 25.32 35.25 17.88
CA TYR A 11 24.17 34.97 17.01
C TYR A 11 24.46 35.38 15.56
N SER A 12 24.96 36.60 15.35
CA SER A 12 25.31 37.08 14.00
C SER A 12 26.46 36.33 13.33
N GLN A 13 27.27 35.59 14.10
CA GLN A 13 28.32 34.72 13.54
C GLN A 13 27.78 33.35 13.09
N ILE A 14 26.64 32.92 13.64
CA ILE A 14 26.08 31.58 13.42
C ILE A 14 24.92 31.63 12.41
N VAL A 15 24.12 32.69 12.45
CA VAL A 15 22.93 32.86 11.59
C VAL A 15 23.22 33.91 10.54
N GLU A 16 23.17 33.50 9.26
CA GLU A 16 23.51 34.35 8.12
C GLU A 16 22.33 35.21 7.64
N GLY A 17 21.10 34.84 8.02
CA GLY A 17 19.90 35.61 7.68
C GLY A 17 18.63 35.02 8.28
N GLU A 18 17.50 35.70 8.08
CA GLU A 18 16.21 35.29 8.63
C GLU A 18 15.77 33.91 8.11
N ASN A 19 16.09 33.58 6.87
CA ASN A 19 15.75 32.31 6.22
C ASN A 19 16.82 31.21 6.38
N ASP A 20 17.88 31.47 7.17
CA ASP A 20 18.95 30.49 7.41
C ASP A 20 18.51 29.44 8.44
N MET A 21 17.68 28.49 8.01
CA MET A 21 17.17 27.42 8.87
C MET A 21 18.31 26.61 9.52
N ILE A 22 19.37 26.32 8.76
CA ILE A 22 20.54 25.60 9.28
C ILE A 22 21.22 26.43 10.37
N GLY A 23 21.41 27.73 10.16
CA GLY A 23 21.94 28.65 11.16
C GLY A 23 21.09 28.70 12.43
N HIS A 24 19.76 28.79 12.32
CA HIS A 24 18.88 28.81 13.50
C HIS A 24 18.93 27.49 14.29
N ILE A 25 18.98 26.35 13.61
CA ILE A 25 19.16 25.03 14.24
C ILE A 25 20.56 24.96 14.88
N THR A 26 21.60 25.41 14.18
CA THR A 26 22.98 25.49 14.69
C THR A 26 23.06 26.32 15.96
N TYR A 27 22.40 27.48 15.99
CA TYR A 27 22.34 28.34 17.17
C TYR A 27 21.65 27.65 18.35
N SER A 28 20.57 26.90 18.08
CA SER A 28 19.88 26.10 19.08
C SER A 28 20.77 25.00 19.65
N LEU A 29 21.56 24.33 18.82
CA LEU A 29 22.56 23.34 19.24
C LEU A 29 23.67 23.98 20.10
N TYR A 30 24.19 25.14 19.68
CA TYR A 30 25.15 25.92 20.46
C TYR A 30 24.60 26.27 21.85
N LYS A 31 23.36 26.78 21.93
CA LYS A 31 22.71 27.13 23.21
C LYS A 31 22.51 25.92 24.11
N THR A 32 22.12 24.79 23.53
CA THR A 32 21.98 23.52 24.25
C THR A 32 23.34 23.09 24.84
N SER A 33 24.42 23.19 24.05
CA SER A 33 25.78 22.91 24.52
C SER A 33 26.22 23.84 25.65
N LYS A 34 25.90 25.13 25.55
CA LYS A 34 26.19 26.11 26.60
C LYS A 34 25.47 25.78 27.92
N ILE A 35 24.21 25.39 27.85
CA ILE A 35 23.44 24.97 29.03
C ILE A 35 24.10 23.75 29.68
N LYS A 36 24.41 22.72 28.89
CA LYS A 36 25.11 21.51 29.37
C LYS A 36 26.46 21.83 30.02
N PHE A 37 27.21 22.77 29.46
CA PHE A 37 28.47 23.23 30.06
C PHE A 37 28.23 23.87 31.44
N ILE A 38 27.24 24.76 31.55
CA ILE A 38 26.89 25.42 32.81
C ILE A 38 26.42 24.40 33.86
N GLU A 39 25.61 23.43 33.46
CA GLU A 39 25.13 22.36 34.35
C GLU A 39 26.29 21.51 34.89
N LYS A 40 27.17 21.02 34.00
CA LYS A 40 28.37 20.29 34.39
C LYS A 40 29.28 21.10 35.30
N PHE A 41 29.41 22.40 35.03
CA PHE A 41 30.19 23.28 35.88
C PHE A 41 29.60 23.38 37.29
N LYS A 42 28.28 23.57 37.41
CA LYS A 42 27.58 23.63 38.69
C LYS A 42 27.77 22.34 39.50
N GLU A 43 27.63 21.18 38.86
CA GLU A 43 27.82 19.88 39.51
C GLU A 43 29.22 19.73 40.13
N GLY A 44 30.26 20.21 39.43
CA GLY A 44 31.65 20.17 39.92
C GLY A 44 32.05 21.30 40.87
N ASN A 45 31.19 22.31 41.10
CA ASN A 45 31.53 23.53 41.85
C ASN A 45 30.43 23.90 42.86
N GLU A 46 29.87 22.92 43.57
CA GLU A 46 28.91 23.14 44.68
C GLU A 46 27.69 23.98 44.27
N GLY A 47 27.21 23.83 43.03
CA GLY A 47 26.06 24.56 42.50
C GLY A 47 26.37 25.99 42.04
N ARG A 48 27.63 26.43 42.10
CA ARG A 48 28.04 27.76 41.63
C ARG A 48 27.93 27.88 40.10
N ILE A 49 27.46 29.05 39.64
CA ILE A 49 27.42 29.40 38.21
C ILE A 49 28.83 29.83 37.75
N PRO A 50 29.26 29.43 36.54
CA PRO A 50 30.54 29.89 36.00
C PRO A 50 30.54 31.41 35.80
N THR A 51 31.66 32.03 36.15
CA THR A 51 31.95 33.44 35.88
C THR A 51 32.19 33.66 34.39
N GLU A 52 32.12 34.91 33.92
CA GLU A 52 32.36 35.23 32.51
C GLU A 52 33.75 34.77 32.03
N LYS A 53 34.77 34.80 32.90
CA LYS A 53 36.12 34.31 32.57
C LYS A 53 36.16 32.79 32.40
N GLU A 54 35.37 32.06 33.18
CA GLU A 54 35.26 30.59 33.07
C GLU A 54 34.44 30.18 31.84
N LEU A 55 33.46 31.01 31.44
CA LEU A 55 32.71 30.84 30.20
C LEU A 55 33.54 31.16 28.94
N GLU A 56 34.62 31.93 29.06
CA GLU A 56 35.50 32.23 27.91
C GLU A 56 36.07 30.96 27.28
N THR A 57 36.46 29.98 28.11
CA THR A 57 36.95 28.68 27.65
C THR A 57 35.88 27.94 26.83
N PHE A 58 34.61 28.04 27.24
CA PHE A 58 33.50 27.51 26.45
C PHE A 58 33.34 28.26 25.13
N TYR A 59 33.41 29.60 25.12
CA TYR A 59 33.25 30.38 23.90
C TYR A 59 34.32 30.07 22.85
N ILE A 60 35.59 30.00 23.27
CA ILE A 60 36.71 29.64 22.38
C ILE A 60 36.52 28.22 21.83
N SER A 61 36.12 27.27 22.68
CA SER A 61 35.83 25.92 22.23
C SER A 61 34.66 25.89 21.25
N ALA A 62 33.55 26.54 21.59
CA ALA A 62 32.35 26.55 20.78
C ALA A 62 32.55 27.20 19.41
N GLU A 63 33.34 28.29 19.33
CA GLU A 63 33.69 28.95 18.07
C GLU A 63 34.39 27.98 17.10
N ASN A 64 35.34 27.19 17.61
CA ASN A 64 36.02 26.15 16.82
C ASN A 64 35.09 25.00 16.39
N HIS A 65 33.95 24.81 17.05
CA HIS A 65 33.00 23.73 16.78
C HIS A 65 31.73 24.20 16.04
N ILE A 66 31.64 25.48 15.62
CA ILE A 66 30.47 25.99 14.87
C ILE A 66 30.21 25.15 13.60
N SER A 67 31.28 24.78 12.88
CA SER A 67 31.17 23.92 11.69
C SER A 67 30.56 22.54 12.02
N SER A 68 30.94 21.94 13.15
CA SER A 68 30.36 20.69 13.61
C SER A 68 28.90 20.83 13.99
N TYR A 69 28.51 21.95 14.61
CA TYR A 69 27.10 22.23 14.89
C TYR A 69 26.29 22.42 13.60
N ARG A 70 26.88 23.03 12.55
CA ARG A 70 26.23 23.14 11.23
C ARG A 70 26.00 21.78 10.58
N ILE A 71 27.01 20.91 10.59
CA ILE A 71 26.87 19.55 10.08
C ILE A 71 25.76 18.79 10.83
N GLN A 72 25.71 18.91 12.16
CA GLN A 72 24.65 18.29 12.96
C GLN A 72 23.26 18.87 12.65
N ALA A 73 23.17 20.18 12.41
CA ALA A 73 21.93 20.84 12.01
C ALA A 73 21.44 20.36 10.64
N GLU A 74 22.35 20.24 9.66
CA GLU A 74 22.06 19.70 8.33
C GLU A 74 21.55 18.26 8.42
N GLN A 75 22.22 17.41 9.20
CA GLN A 75 21.79 16.03 9.43
C GLN A 75 20.39 15.97 10.06
N LEU A 76 20.15 16.75 11.12
CA LEU A 76 18.84 16.78 11.78
C LEU A 76 17.72 17.22 10.83
N LEU A 77 17.97 18.26 10.02
CA LEU A 77 16.99 18.74 9.06
C LEU A 77 16.75 17.71 7.95
N SER A 78 17.81 17.12 7.41
CA SER A 78 17.73 16.07 6.38
C SER A 78 16.95 14.86 6.88
N ASP A 79 17.24 14.39 8.08
CA ASP A 79 16.54 13.27 8.70
C ASP A 79 15.05 13.57 8.93
N PHE A 80 14.74 14.78 9.38
CA PHE A 80 13.36 15.22 9.58
C PHE A 80 12.59 15.27 8.25
N ILE A 81 13.18 15.87 7.21
CA ILE A 81 12.56 15.94 5.88
C ILE A 81 12.35 14.52 5.33
N SER A 82 13.37 13.67 5.40
CA SER A 82 13.29 12.31 4.86
C SER A 82 12.16 11.51 5.54
N ARG A 83 12.11 11.53 6.88
CA ARG A 83 11.06 10.84 7.64
C ARG A 83 9.66 11.39 7.36
N THR A 84 9.54 12.70 7.18
CA THR A 84 8.25 13.34 6.90
C THR A 84 7.79 12.97 5.49
N VAL A 85 8.67 13.06 4.49
CA VAL A 85 8.35 12.67 3.10
C VAL A 85 7.98 11.20 3.02
N ASP A 86 8.74 10.32 3.66
CA ASP A 86 8.45 8.88 3.67
C ASP A 86 7.08 8.58 4.30
N ALA A 87 6.75 9.23 5.42
CA ALA A 87 5.45 9.06 6.07
C ALA A 87 4.28 9.60 5.22
N GLU A 88 4.45 10.75 4.58
CA GLU A 88 3.45 11.31 3.67
C GLU A 88 3.25 10.45 2.42
N LEU A 89 4.33 9.88 1.87
CA LEU A 89 4.24 8.94 0.75
C LEU A 89 3.47 7.67 1.14
N GLU A 90 3.74 7.10 2.30
CA GLU A 90 3.02 5.93 2.80
C GLU A 90 1.52 6.22 2.97
N ASP A 91 1.17 7.39 3.54
CA ASP A 91 -0.23 7.78 3.69
C ASP A 91 -0.90 8.03 2.34
N MET A 92 -0.20 8.70 1.41
CA MET A 92 -0.69 8.92 0.04
C MET A 92 -0.95 7.61 -0.70
N GLU A 93 -0.03 6.64 -0.62
CA GLU A 93 -0.21 5.32 -1.24
C GLU A 93 -1.44 4.60 -0.68
N LYS A 94 -1.60 4.63 0.65
CA LYS A 94 -2.77 4.05 1.32
C LYS A 94 -4.07 4.73 0.89
N GLN A 95 -4.10 6.05 0.83
CA GLN A 95 -5.26 6.81 0.36
C GLN A 95 -5.58 6.52 -1.11
N MET A 96 -4.57 6.39 -1.97
CA MET A 96 -4.76 6.02 -3.38
C MET A 96 -5.39 4.63 -3.52
N LEU A 97 -4.92 3.64 -2.77
CA LEU A 97 -5.50 2.28 -2.80
C LEU A 97 -6.96 2.27 -2.34
N ILE A 98 -7.29 3.01 -1.28
CA ILE A 98 -8.66 3.15 -0.79
C ILE A 98 -9.53 3.82 -1.86
N ASN A 99 -9.09 4.95 -2.42
CA ASN A 99 -9.84 5.67 -3.44
C ASN A 99 -10.04 4.82 -4.70
N GLN A 100 -9.02 4.07 -5.14
CA GLN A 100 -9.15 3.16 -6.27
C GLN A 100 -10.15 2.04 -5.97
N GLN A 101 -10.08 1.45 -4.78
CA GLN A 101 -11.01 0.41 -4.36
C GLN A 101 -12.45 0.94 -4.30
N ASP A 102 -12.66 2.14 -3.80
CA ASP A 102 -13.98 2.76 -3.70
C ASP A 102 -14.50 3.20 -5.06
N THR A 103 -13.65 3.73 -5.95
CA THR A 103 -13.99 4.04 -7.34
C THR A 103 -14.40 2.78 -8.09
N LEU A 104 -13.63 1.69 -7.95
CA LEU A 104 -13.96 0.40 -8.56
C LEU A 104 -15.26 -0.16 -8.01
N ARG A 105 -15.49 -0.09 -6.69
CA ARG A 105 -16.76 -0.48 -6.08
C ARG A 105 -17.92 0.35 -6.61
N GLU A 106 -17.74 1.65 -6.77
CA GLU A 106 -18.76 2.55 -7.32
C GLU A 106 -19.10 2.19 -8.77
N ILE A 107 -18.10 1.87 -9.59
CA ILE A 107 -18.32 1.45 -10.99
C ILE A 107 -18.94 0.05 -11.08
N ILE A 108 -18.53 -0.88 -10.21
CA ILE A 108 -18.97 -2.28 -10.26
C ILE A 108 -20.33 -2.49 -9.58
N ASN A 109 -20.64 -1.76 -8.51
CA ASN A 109 -21.93 -1.87 -7.80
C ASN A 109 -23.17 -1.80 -8.71
N PRO A 110 -23.27 -0.88 -9.69
CA PRO A 110 -24.42 -0.83 -10.59
C PRO A 110 -24.42 -1.95 -11.64
N LEU A 111 -23.30 -2.67 -11.83
CA LEU A 111 -23.17 -3.77 -12.79
C LEU A 111 -23.45 -5.15 -12.17
N ILE A 112 -23.40 -5.27 -10.84
CA ILE A 112 -23.75 -6.52 -10.14
C ILE A 112 -25.28 -6.59 -10.01
N PRO A 113 -25.95 -7.60 -10.61
CA PRO A 113 -27.38 -7.79 -10.39
C PRO A 113 -27.63 -8.04 -8.89
N PRO A 114 -28.69 -7.46 -8.29
CA PRO A 114 -29.00 -7.68 -6.89
C PRO A 114 -29.13 -9.18 -6.62
N PRO A 115 -28.63 -9.67 -5.47
CA PRO A 115 -28.67 -11.09 -5.17
C PRO A 115 -30.13 -11.57 -5.27
N PRO A 116 -30.41 -12.64 -6.05
CA PRO A 116 -31.78 -13.10 -6.23
C PRO A 116 -32.37 -13.44 -4.86
N LYS A 117 -33.49 -12.81 -4.52
CA LYS A 117 -34.20 -13.10 -3.27
C LYS A 117 -35.06 -14.35 -3.49
N GLY A 118 -34.61 -15.49 -2.97
CA GLY A 118 -35.41 -16.72 -3.00
C GLY A 118 -34.63 -17.97 -2.58
N PRO A 119 -35.33 -19.10 -2.29
CA PRO A 119 -34.71 -20.34 -1.82
C PRO A 119 -33.73 -20.99 -2.80
N TRP A 120 -33.73 -20.56 -4.07
CA TRP A 120 -32.88 -21.09 -5.14
C TRP A 120 -31.65 -20.22 -5.45
N ALA A 121 -31.44 -19.12 -4.73
CA ALA A 121 -30.39 -18.14 -4.98
C ALA A 121 -28.95 -18.70 -4.90
N GLY A 122 -28.73 -19.72 -4.07
CA GLY A 122 -27.42 -20.37 -3.93
C GLY A 122 -27.08 -21.35 -5.05
N PHE A 123 -28.07 -21.85 -5.79
CA PHE A 123 -27.87 -22.91 -6.79
C PHE A 123 -27.32 -22.37 -8.11
N GLY A 124 -27.69 -21.15 -8.50
CA GLY A 124 -27.24 -20.52 -9.76
C GLY A 124 -25.79 -20.00 -9.72
N MET A 125 -25.29 -19.56 -8.55
CA MET A 125 -23.96 -18.94 -8.44
C MET A 125 -22.81 -19.96 -8.32
N ALA A 126 -23.06 -21.17 -7.81
CA ALA A 126 -22.02 -22.19 -7.68
C ALA A 126 -21.49 -22.70 -9.03
N VAL A 127 -22.36 -22.70 -10.06
CA VAL A 127 -22.01 -23.17 -11.41
C VAL A 127 -21.24 -22.11 -12.19
N ILE A 128 -21.52 -20.81 -11.98
CA ILE A 128 -20.88 -19.73 -12.73
C ILE A 128 -19.45 -19.45 -12.22
N VAL A 129 -19.20 -19.60 -10.91
CA VAL A 129 -17.90 -19.23 -10.31
C VAL A 129 -16.90 -20.41 -10.25
N LYS A 130 -17.36 -21.68 -10.30
CA LYS A 130 -16.47 -22.86 -10.32
C LYS A 130 -16.68 -23.83 -11.49
N GLY A 131 -17.68 -23.62 -12.35
CA GLY A 131 -18.05 -24.54 -13.43
C GLY A 131 -17.38 -24.30 -14.77
N ALA A 132 -16.42 -23.39 -14.89
CA ALA A 132 -15.68 -23.21 -16.15
C ALA A 132 -14.77 -24.41 -16.48
N GLN A 133 -14.32 -25.16 -15.47
CA GLN A 133 -13.33 -26.25 -15.67
C GLN A 133 -13.99 -27.60 -15.97
N THR A 134 -15.17 -27.90 -15.41
CA THR A 134 -15.86 -29.19 -15.62
C THR A 134 -16.60 -29.26 -16.95
N VAL A 135 -17.13 -28.14 -17.44
CA VAL A 135 -17.80 -28.09 -18.75
C VAL A 135 -16.81 -28.36 -19.88
N VAL A 136 -15.58 -27.85 -19.80
CA VAL A 136 -14.53 -28.11 -20.79
C VAL A 136 -14.13 -29.58 -20.83
N VAL A 137 -13.93 -30.23 -19.68
CA VAL A 137 -13.58 -31.67 -19.62
C VAL A 137 -14.72 -32.55 -20.14
N ALA A 138 -15.97 -32.23 -19.79
CA ALA A 138 -17.13 -32.96 -20.30
C ALA A 138 -17.29 -32.81 -21.83
N ILE A 139 -17.06 -31.61 -22.36
CA ILE A 139 -17.07 -31.34 -23.80
C ILE A 139 -15.92 -32.07 -24.51
N ILE A 140 -14.71 -32.08 -23.93
CA ILE A 140 -13.56 -32.80 -24.50
C ILE A 140 -13.81 -34.31 -24.51
N LEU A 141 -14.31 -34.90 -23.42
CA LEU A 141 -14.65 -36.33 -23.36
C LEU A 141 -15.76 -36.67 -24.36
N PHE A 142 -16.77 -35.80 -24.50
CA PHE A 142 -17.82 -35.95 -25.49
C PHE A 142 -17.25 -35.98 -26.91
N PHE A 143 -16.36 -35.05 -27.26
CA PHE A 143 -15.72 -35.02 -28.57
C PHE A 143 -14.78 -36.21 -28.81
N ILE A 144 -14.04 -36.69 -27.82
CA ILE A 144 -13.16 -37.87 -27.96
C ILE A 144 -13.99 -39.12 -28.26
N ILE A 145 -15.07 -39.36 -27.51
CA ILE A 145 -15.96 -40.50 -27.72
C ILE A 145 -16.67 -40.38 -29.08
N PHE A 146 -17.09 -39.17 -29.45
CA PHE A 146 -17.73 -38.91 -30.73
C PHE A 146 -16.79 -39.16 -31.92
N PHE A 147 -15.57 -38.62 -31.90
CA PHE A 147 -14.59 -38.82 -32.97
C PHE A 147 -14.15 -40.29 -33.10
N ALA A 148 -13.93 -40.98 -31.98
CA ALA A 148 -13.65 -42.42 -32.01
C ALA A 148 -14.81 -43.20 -32.67
N SER A 149 -16.06 -42.85 -32.34
CA SER A 149 -17.24 -43.48 -32.94
C SER A 149 -17.42 -43.14 -34.42
N VAL A 150 -17.01 -41.96 -34.88
CA VAL A 150 -17.12 -41.52 -36.29
C VAL A 150 -16.08 -42.22 -37.18
N GLN A 151 -14.85 -42.44 -36.68
CA GLN A 151 -13.81 -43.12 -37.44
C GLN A 151 -14.14 -44.60 -37.69
N GLU A 152 -14.78 -45.27 -36.73
CA GLU A 152 -15.10 -46.70 -36.82
C GLU A 152 -16.38 -46.96 -37.63
N ASN A 153 -17.42 -46.14 -37.47
CA ASN A 153 -18.78 -46.43 -37.99
C ASN A 153 -19.32 -45.38 -38.98
N GLY A 154 -18.58 -44.30 -39.26
CA GLY A 154 -19.05 -43.17 -40.05
C GLY A 154 -19.96 -42.20 -39.27
N PHE A 155 -20.16 -41.00 -39.83
CA PHE A 155 -20.87 -39.90 -39.14
C PHE A 155 -22.33 -40.21 -38.78
N TRP A 156 -23.13 -40.67 -39.75
CA TRP A 156 -24.57 -40.87 -39.55
C TRP A 156 -24.92 -41.98 -38.55
N PRO A 157 -24.22 -43.13 -38.51
CA PRO A 157 -24.47 -44.16 -37.49
C PRO A 157 -24.12 -43.73 -36.06
N ALA A 158 -23.06 -42.92 -35.89
CA ALA A 158 -22.68 -42.38 -34.59
C ALA A 158 -23.76 -41.43 -34.02
N VAL A 159 -24.34 -40.58 -34.87
CA VAL A 159 -25.46 -39.68 -34.50
C VAL A 159 -26.71 -40.48 -34.10
N LYS A 160 -27.06 -41.54 -34.85
CA LYS A 160 -28.20 -42.41 -34.53
C LYS A 160 -28.04 -43.18 -33.22
N LYS A 161 -26.82 -43.58 -32.86
CA LYS A 161 -26.53 -44.25 -31.59
C LYS A 161 -26.68 -43.33 -30.38
N LEU A 162 -26.42 -42.04 -30.55
CA LEU A 162 -26.57 -41.01 -29.50
C LEU A 162 -28.02 -40.53 -29.34
N PHE A 163 -28.79 -40.53 -30.42
CA PHE A 163 -30.20 -40.17 -30.43
C PHE A 163 -31.02 -41.31 -31.04
N PRO A 164 -31.23 -42.42 -30.31
CA PRO A 164 -32.06 -43.50 -30.81
C PRO A 164 -33.48 -42.97 -31.02
N GLU A 165 -33.97 -43.04 -32.26
CA GLU A 165 -35.37 -42.77 -32.55
C GLU A 165 -36.23 -43.73 -31.73
N HIS A 166 -37.03 -43.18 -30.83
CA HIS A 166 -38.00 -43.96 -30.06
C HIS A 166 -39.13 -44.36 -31.01
N GLU A 167 -38.99 -45.52 -31.64
CA GLU A 167 -39.96 -46.09 -32.56
C GLU A 167 -41.32 -46.26 -31.85
N LYS A 168 -42.32 -45.52 -32.30
CA LYS A 168 -43.71 -45.68 -31.83
C LYS A 168 -44.28 -46.95 -32.48
N ASN A 169 -44.24 -48.06 -31.73
CA ASN A 169 -45.00 -49.25 -32.07
C ASN A 169 -46.50 -48.97 -32.00
N HIS A 170 -47.15 -48.81 -33.15
CA HIS A 170 -48.59 -49.03 -33.27
C HIS A 170 -48.82 -50.24 -34.17
N THR A 171 -49.05 -51.37 -33.52
CA THR A 171 -49.68 -52.55 -34.10
C THR A 171 -51.09 -52.18 -34.57
N VAL A 172 -51.36 -52.28 -35.87
CA VAL A 172 -52.72 -52.27 -36.41
C VAL A 172 -53.18 -53.72 -36.51
N PRO A 173 -54.27 -54.14 -35.83
CA PRO A 173 -54.83 -55.47 -36.02
C PRO A 173 -55.60 -55.51 -37.35
N THR A 174 -55.22 -56.43 -38.24
CA THR A 174 -56.07 -56.85 -39.35
C THR A 174 -57.27 -57.59 -38.78
N ASN A 175 -58.47 -57.05 -39.01
CA ASN A 175 -59.69 -57.85 -38.90
C ASN A 175 -60.51 -57.74 -40.20
N SER A 176 -60.79 -58.91 -40.75
CA SER A 176 -61.73 -59.16 -41.83
C SER A 176 -63.13 -58.64 -41.47
N LEU A 177 -63.91 -58.20 -42.46
CA LEU A 177 -65.29 -58.68 -42.70
C LEU A 177 -65.87 -58.10 -44.01
N ALA A 178 -66.24 -59.03 -44.89
CA ALA A 178 -67.44 -59.07 -45.72
C ALA A 178 -67.91 -57.83 -46.50
N LYS A 179 -67.80 -57.91 -47.83
CA LYS A 179 -68.97 -57.93 -48.72
C LYS A 179 -68.67 -58.60 -50.05
#